data_AF-A0A925NT83-F1
#
_entry.id   AF-A0A925NT83-F1
#
_cell.length_a   1.000
_cell.length_b   1.000
_cell.length_c   1.000
_cell.angle_alpha   90.00
_cell.angle_beta   90.00
_cell.angle_gamma   90.00
#
_symmetry.space_group_name_H-M   'P 1'
#
loop_
_entity.id
_entity.type
_entity.pdbx_description
1 polymer ?
#
loop_
_entity_poly.entity_id
_entity_poly.type
_entity_poly.pdbx_seq_one_letter_code
_entity_poly.pdbx_strand_id
1 'polypeptide(L)'
;HQVIVRDAHGRIIRFKDLDLALTAARYATDHPHVTESGHHVFRKLDTEEWRIHFHIPLHAPTAGHFGNTVDHLLGALDWLKANPTLCSHLEMETYTWEVMPPEFKNRSVVDQLVMEYCWTLQRLGERGLANIEC
;
A
#
# COMPACT_ATOMS: atom_id res chain seq x y z
N HIS A 1 -8.54 -1.16 -9.24
CA HIS A 1 -8.70 -2.33 -8.35
C HIS A 1 -7.87 -2.07 -7.12
N GLN A 2 -8.48 -2.03 -5.94
CA GLN A 2 -7.75 -1.85 -4.69
C GLN A 2 -7.29 -3.17 -4.07
N VAL A 3 -7.92 -4.30 -4.44
CA VAL A 3 -7.49 -5.63 -3.96
C VAL A 3 -7.17 -6.54 -5.13
N ILE A 4 -6.01 -7.18 -5.06
CA ILE A 4 -5.58 -8.24 -5.96
C ILE A 4 -5.34 -9.48 -5.11
N VAL A 5 -5.93 -10.60 -5.51
CA VAL A 5 -5.83 -11.87 -4.82
C VAL A 5 -5.19 -12.89 -5.74
N ARG A 6 -4.18 -13.61 -5.24
CA ARG A 6 -3.61 -14.79 -5.88
C ARG A 6 -4.07 -16.03 -5.14
N ASP A 7 -4.73 -16.93 -5.86
CA ASP A 7 -5.12 -18.23 -5.32
C ASP A 7 -3.99 -19.27 -5.41
N ALA A 8 -4.18 -20.42 -4.74
CA ALA A 8 -3.24 -21.54 -4.71
C ALA A 8 -2.97 -22.18 -6.08
N HIS A 9 -3.74 -21.82 -7.12
CA HIS A 9 -3.51 -22.24 -8.49
C HIS A 9 -2.85 -21.13 -9.33
N GLY A 10 -2.41 -20.04 -8.71
CA GLY A 10 -1.78 -18.90 -9.36
C GLY A 10 -2.75 -17.98 -10.12
N ARG A 11 -4.06 -18.20 -10.02
CA ARG A 11 -5.06 -17.35 -10.68
C ARG A 11 -5.14 -16.00 -9.97
N ILE A 12 -5.24 -14.93 -10.76
CA ILE A 12 -5.32 -13.56 -10.26
C ILE A 12 -6.76 -13.06 -10.33
N ILE A 13 -7.34 -12.75 -9.17
CA ILE A 13 -8.68 -12.17 -9.02
C ILE A 13 -8.50 -10.72 -8.60
N ARG A 14 -9.27 -9.81 -9.20
CA ARG A 14 -9.18 -8.38 -8.92
C ARG A 14 -10.53 -7.87 -8.44
N PHE A 15 -10.52 -7.18 -7.32
CA PHE A 15 -11.70 -6.51 -6.78
C PHE A 15 -11.54 -5.01 -6.90
N LYS A 16 -12.66 -4.32 -7.16
CA LYS A 16 -12.64 -2.86 -7.26
C LYS A 16 -12.17 -2.23 -5.95
N ASP A 17 -12.65 -2.77 -4.83
CA ASP A 17 -12.48 -2.24 -3.47
C ASP A 17 -12.41 -3.41 -2.44
N LEU A 18 -12.01 -3.12 -1.20
CA LEU A 18 -11.81 -4.09 -0.12
C LEU A 18 -13.12 -4.69 0.41
N ASP A 19 -14.18 -3.90 0.51
CA ASP A 19 -15.50 -4.37 0.95
C ASP A 19 -16.05 -5.48 0.05
N LEU A 20 -15.89 -5.35 -1.27
CA LEU A 20 -16.27 -6.37 -2.26
C LEU A 20 -15.43 -7.63 -2.10
N ALA A 21 -14.12 -7.49 -1.88
CA ALA A 21 -13.23 -8.63 -1.67
C ALA A 21 -13.59 -9.39 -0.38
N LEU A 22 -13.84 -8.66 0.72
CA LEU A 22 -14.25 -9.26 2.00
C LEU A 22 -15.63 -9.92 1.89
N THR A 23 -16.58 -9.29 1.20
CA THR A 23 -17.91 -9.86 0.97
C THR A 23 -17.81 -11.17 0.20
N ALA A 24 -17.00 -11.20 -0.87
CA ALA A 24 -16.73 -12.41 -1.64
C ALA A 24 -16.08 -13.51 -0.80
N ALA A 25 -15.08 -13.17 0.01
CA ALA A 25 -14.40 -14.12 0.89
C ALA A 25 -15.33 -14.71 1.97
N ARG A 26 -16.17 -13.86 2.58
CA ARG A 26 -17.17 -14.31 3.55
C ARG A 26 -18.20 -15.22 2.91
N TYR A 27 -18.75 -14.82 1.76
CA TYR A 27 -19.73 -15.63 1.03
C TYR A 27 -19.19 -17.03 0.69
N ALA A 28 -17.95 -17.10 0.19
CA ALA A 28 -17.29 -18.36 -0.15
C ALA A 28 -16.99 -19.25 1.07
N THR A 29 -16.82 -18.65 2.25
CA THR A 29 -16.64 -19.37 3.52
C THR A 29 -17.95 -19.98 4.00
N ASP A 30 -19.04 -19.21 3.91
CA ASP A 30 -20.37 -19.62 4.38
C ASP A 30 -21.06 -20.62 3.41
N HIS A 31 -20.65 -20.65 2.13
CA HIS A 31 -21.30 -21.44 1.07
C HIS A 31 -20.30 -22.35 0.31
N PRO A 32 -19.70 -23.37 0.96
CA PRO A 32 -18.62 -24.18 0.38
C PRO A 32 -19.02 -25.05 -0.83
N HIS A 33 -20.33 -25.23 -1.08
CA HIS A 33 -20.87 -26.16 -2.10
C HIS A 33 -21.57 -25.47 -3.28
N VAL A 34 -21.60 -24.13 -3.35
CA VAL A 34 -22.23 -23.44 -4.48
C VAL A 34 -21.26 -23.42 -5.65
N THR A 35 -21.46 -24.39 -6.56
CA THR A 35 -20.74 -24.48 -7.82
C THR A 35 -21.63 -23.99 -8.96
N GLU A 36 -21.21 -22.90 -9.60
CA GLU A 36 -21.65 -22.45 -10.92
C GLU A 36 -23.11 -21.98 -11.07
N SER A 37 -23.31 -20.68 -10.92
CA SER A 37 -24.36 -19.96 -11.63
C SER A 37 -23.86 -18.60 -12.15
N GLY A 38 -23.24 -18.63 -13.33
CA GLY A 38 -23.27 -17.55 -14.34
C GLY A 38 -22.66 -16.18 -14.05
N HIS A 39 -22.38 -15.78 -12.81
CA HIS A 39 -21.77 -14.50 -12.49
C HIS A 39 -20.77 -14.67 -11.33
N HIS A 40 -19.47 -14.66 -11.66
CA HIS A 40 -18.33 -14.70 -10.72
C HIS A 40 -18.45 -15.75 -9.60
N VAL A 41 -18.15 -17.00 -9.93
CA VAL A 41 -18.16 -18.13 -8.98
C VAL A 41 -17.10 -17.93 -7.91
N PHE A 42 -17.52 -17.59 -6.69
CA PHE A 42 -16.67 -17.55 -5.51
C PHE A 42 -16.56 -18.96 -4.91
N ARG A 43 -15.78 -19.83 -5.56
CA ARG A 43 -15.22 -21.02 -4.89
C ARG A 43 -14.47 -20.51 -3.65
N LYS A 44 -14.47 -21.28 -2.53
CA LYS A 44 -13.62 -21.01 -1.36
C LYS A 44 -12.30 -20.44 -1.86
N LEU A 45 -12.07 -19.17 -1.53
CA LEU A 45 -10.89 -18.43 -1.94
C LEU A 45 -9.73 -19.12 -1.23
N ASP A 46 -9.17 -20.15 -1.85
CA ASP A 46 -7.98 -20.85 -1.40
C ASP A 46 -6.80 -19.95 -1.71
N THR A 47 -6.69 -18.87 -0.94
CA THR A 47 -5.83 -17.73 -1.27
C THR A 47 -4.52 -17.82 -0.54
N GLU A 48 -3.44 -17.75 -1.30
CA GLU A 48 -2.10 -17.67 -0.75
C GLU A 48 -1.71 -16.23 -0.42
N GLU A 49 -2.20 -15.26 -1.21
CA GLU A 49 -1.76 -13.87 -1.08
C GLU A 49 -2.88 -12.88 -1.42
N TRP A 50 -3.02 -11.86 -0.57
CA TRP A 50 -3.82 -10.66 -0.83
C TRP A 50 -2.89 -9.45 -0.88
N ARG A 51 -2.98 -8.67 -1.95
CA ARG A 51 -2.32 -7.37 -2.06
C ARG A 51 -3.40 -6.31 -2.09
N ILE A 52 -3.35 -5.42 -1.10
CA ILE A 52 -4.33 -4.36 -0.92
C ILE A 52 -3.61 -3.02 -1.03
N HIS A 53 -4.15 -2.12 -1.83
CA HIS A 53 -3.60 -0.78 -2.00
C HIS A 53 -4.21 0.17 -0.97
N PHE A 54 -3.40 0.61 -0.02
CA PHE A 54 -3.69 1.69 0.91
C PHE A 54 -2.51 2.65 0.98
N HIS A 55 -2.81 3.93 1.22
CA HIS A 55 -1.79 4.89 1.61
C HIS A 55 -1.57 4.78 3.11
N ILE A 56 -0.30 4.82 3.53
CA ILE A 56 0.14 4.86 4.92
C ILE A 56 1.25 5.90 5.04
N PRO A 57 1.52 6.44 6.24
CA PRO A 57 2.66 7.34 6.43
C PRO A 57 3.98 6.67 6.00
N LEU A 58 4.86 7.42 5.34
CA LEU A 58 6.16 6.90 4.85
C LEU A 58 7.06 6.32 5.96
N HIS A 59 6.89 6.83 7.18
CA HIS A 59 7.62 6.41 8.37
C HIS A 59 6.89 5.31 9.17
N ALA A 60 5.75 4.81 8.69
CA ALA A 60 4.99 3.79 9.39
C ALA A 60 5.74 2.44 9.37
N PRO A 61 5.87 1.78 10.53
CA PRO A 61 6.43 0.44 10.59
C PRO A 61 5.50 -0.57 9.89
N THR A 62 6.07 -1.68 9.45
CA THR A 62 5.26 -2.86 9.10
C THR A 62 4.50 -3.34 10.34
N ALA A 63 3.25 -3.74 10.18
CA ALA A 63 2.37 -4.11 11.30
C ALA A 63 1.80 -5.52 11.09
N GLY A 64 2.20 -6.47 11.93
CA GLY A 64 1.71 -7.85 11.88
C GLY A 64 1.96 -8.50 10.51
N HIS A 65 0.89 -8.89 9.82
CA HIS A 65 0.95 -9.49 8.48
C HIS A 65 1.05 -8.46 7.34
N PHE A 66 1.03 -7.16 7.64
CA PHE A 66 1.07 -6.10 6.63
C PHE A 66 2.51 -5.62 6.39
N GLY A 67 2.97 -5.78 5.15
CA GLY A 67 4.15 -5.10 4.62
C GLY A 67 3.81 -3.70 4.10
N ASN A 68 4.85 -2.93 3.77
CA ASN A 68 4.72 -1.65 3.06
C ASN A 68 5.57 -1.68 1.77
N THR A 69 5.52 -0.59 0.99
CA THR A 69 6.22 -0.45 -0.29
C THR A 69 7.36 0.57 -0.22
N VAL A 70 7.91 0.83 0.97
CA VAL A 70 9.00 1.79 1.17
C VAL A 70 10.25 1.35 0.41
N ASP A 71 10.52 0.05 0.34
CA ASP A 71 11.63 -0.52 -0.42
C ASP A 71 11.54 -0.18 -1.92
N HIS A 72 10.35 -0.25 -2.52
CA HIS A 72 10.12 0.15 -3.90
C HIS A 72 10.38 1.65 -4.11
N LEU A 73 9.94 2.50 -3.17
CA LEU A 73 10.22 3.94 -3.21
C LEU A 73 11.72 4.22 -3.14
N LEU A 74 12.45 3.58 -2.20
CA LEU A 74 13.89 3.73 -2.09
C LEU A 74 14.62 3.27 -3.36
N GLY A 75 14.19 2.16 -3.96
CA GLY A 75 14.72 1.68 -5.24
C GLY A 75 14.48 2.67 -6.40
N ALA A 76 13.31 3.32 -6.44
CA ALA A 76 13.03 4.37 -7.43
C ALA A 76 13.94 5.59 -7.23
N LEU A 77 14.19 6.01 -5.99
CA LEU A 77 15.12 7.10 -5.69
C LEU A 77 16.58 6.73 -6.03
N ASP A 78 16.99 5.49 -5.78
CA ASP A 78 18.33 4.99 -6.17
C ASP A 78 18.50 4.96 -7.69
N TRP A 79 17.45 4.56 -8.41
CA TRP A 79 17.44 4.60 -9.87
C TRP A 79 17.51 6.04 -10.39
N LEU A 80 16.79 6.98 -9.77
CA LEU A 80 16.84 8.39 -10.16
C LEU A 80 18.23 9.00 -9.93
N LYS A 81 18.88 8.67 -8.80
CA LYS A 81 20.27 9.05 -8.52
C LYS A 81 21.22 8.59 -9.63
N ALA A 82 21.01 7.38 -10.16
CA ALA A 82 21.80 6.86 -11.27
C ALA A 82 21.45 7.50 -12.63
N ASN A 83 20.27 8.13 -12.75
CA ASN A 83 19.74 8.68 -14.00
C ASN A 83 19.19 10.11 -13.82
N PRO A 84 20.02 11.08 -13.41
CA PRO A 84 19.57 12.41 -12.96
C PRO A 84 18.91 13.26 -14.06
N THR A 85 19.11 12.93 -15.34
CA THR A 85 18.50 13.67 -16.46
C THR A 85 17.08 13.23 -16.79
N LEU A 86 16.59 12.12 -16.21
CA LEU A 86 15.29 11.55 -16.55
C LEU A 86 14.13 12.19 -15.79
N CYS A 87 14.39 12.79 -14.63
CA CYS A 87 13.39 13.51 -13.86
C CYS A 87 14.05 14.62 -13.05
N SER A 88 13.57 15.85 -13.21
CA SER A 88 14.05 17.03 -12.48
C SER A 88 13.07 17.54 -11.43
N HIS A 89 11.86 16.96 -11.36
CA HIS A 89 10.79 17.40 -10.47
C HIS A 89 10.25 16.21 -9.68
N LEU A 90 10.30 16.33 -8.36
CA LEU A 90 9.69 15.38 -7.43
C LEU A 90 8.52 16.05 -6.75
N GLU A 91 7.39 15.36 -6.72
CA GLU A 91 6.21 15.74 -5.96
C GLU A 91 6.06 14.81 -4.75
N MET A 92 5.67 15.38 -3.61
CA MET A 92 5.30 14.63 -2.42
C MET A 92 3.81 14.82 -2.18
N GLU A 93 3.04 13.74 -2.27
CA GLU A 93 1.63 13.70 -1.88
C GLU A 93 1.53 13.11 -0.46
N THR A 94 0.80 13.77 0.42
CA THR A 94 0.62 13.35 1.82
C THR A 94 -0.84 13.49 2.23
N TYR A 95 -1.24 12.73 3.24
CA TYR A 95 -2.63 12.65 3.73
C TYR A 95 -2.68 13.06 5.20
N THR A 96 -3.84 13.54 5.66
CA THR A 96 -4.02 13.97 7.05
C THR A 96 -4.32 12.81 8.02
N TRP A 97 -4.41 11.57 7.52
CA TRP A 97 -4.57 10.32 8.28
C TRP A 97 -5.75 10.29 9.28
N GLU A 98 -6.69 11.23 9.17
CA GLU A 98 -7.83 11.40 10.09
C GLU A 98 -8.84 10.25 10.03
N VAL A 99 -8.76 9.38 9.02
CA VAL A 99 -9.61 8.18 8.89
C VAL A 99 -9.03 6.96 9.60
N MET A 100 -7.81 7.06 10.13
CA MET A 100 -7.17 5.95 10.85
C MET A 100 -7.88 5.66 12.19
N PRO A 101 -7.82 4.41 12.67
CA PRO A 101 -8.30 4.07 14.01
C PRO A 101 -7.61 4.92 15.11
N PRO A 102 -8.29 5.23 16.23
CA PRO A 102 -7.75 6.08 17.30
C PRO A 102 -6.37 5.65 17.82
N GLU A 103 -6.11 4.34 17.80
CA GLU A 103 -4.85 3.75 18.27
C GLU A 103 -3.65 4.19 17.42
N PHE A 104 -3.89 4.60 16.17
CA PHE A 104 -2.89 5.13 15.25
C PHE A 104 -2.88 6.67 15.19
N LYS A 105 -3.86 7.35 15.80
CA LYS A 105 -3.95 8.82 15.88
C LYS A 105 -3.22 9.37 17.11
N ASN A 106 -1.97 8.94 17.31
CA ASN A 106 -1.18 9.33 18.47
C ASN A 106 -0.42 10.66 18.31
N ARG A 107 -0.63 11.37 17.19
CA ARG A 107 0.07 12.61 16.82
C ARG A 107 -0.88 13.58 16.14
N SER A 108 -0.56 14.87 16.20
CA SER A 108 -1.31 15.88 15.44
C SER A 108 -1.09 15.71 13.92
N VAL A 109 -1.99 16.26 13.10
CA VAL A 109 -1.79 16.30 11.63
C VAL A 109 -0.48 17.00 11.28
N VAL A 110 -0.17 18.11 11.98
CA VAL A 110 1.06 18.89 11.75
C VAL A 110 2.30 18.03 12.00
N ASP A 111 2.35 17.30 13.13
CA ASP A 111 3.49 16.45 13.45
C ASP A 111 3.70 15.36 12.39
N GLN A 112 2.63 14.75 11.90
CA GLN A 112 2.69 13.72 10.88
C GLN A 112 3.22 14.26 9.54
N LEU A 113 2.76 15.44 9.13
CA LEU A 113 3.24 16.12 7.92
C LEU A 113 4.72 16.47 8.03
N VAL A 114 5.16 17.03 9.17
CA VAL A 114 6.57 17.35 9.41
C VAL A 114 7.43 16.10 9.36
N MET A 115 6.98 15.00 9.97
CA MET A 115 7.74 13.74 9.97
C MET A 115 7.87 13.15 8.56
N GLU A 116 6.81 13.16 7.74
CA GLU A 116 6.90 12.70 6.35
C GLU A 116 7.81 13.59 5.51
N TYR A 117 7.75 14.90 5.72
CA TYR A 117 8.61 15.85 5.02
C TYR A 117 10.08 15.64 5.39
N CYS A 118 10.40 15.56 6.69
CA CYS A 118 11.75 15.29 7.16
C CYS A 118 12.28 13.94 6.67
N TRP A 119 11.43 12.89 6.71
CA TRP A 119 11.79 11.58 6.18
C TRP A 119 12.13 11.66 4.69
N THR A 120 11.30 12.35 3.91
CA THR A 120 11.49 12.51 2.46
C THR A 120 12.79 13.25 2.15
N LEU A 121 13.00 14.40 2.79
CA LEU A 121 14.22 15.18 2.63
C LEU A 121 15.45 14.34 2.97
N GLN A 122 15.45 13.64 4.11
CA GLN A 122 16.54 12.76 4.51
C GLN A 122 16.88 11.73 3.42
N ARG A 123 15.88 11.00 2.90
CA ARG A 123 16.12 9.98 1.86
C ARG A 123 16.62 10.57 0.55
N LEU A 124 16.20 11.78 0.20
CA LEU A 124 16.69 12.50 -0.97
C LEU A 124 18.15 12.96 -0.78
N GLY A 125 18.51 13.53 0.37
CA GLY A 125 19.89 13.98 0.62
C GLY A 125 20.89 12.86 0.81
N GLU A 126 20.51 11.72 1.40
CA GLU A 126 21.31 10.49 1.39
C GLU A 126 21.73 10.07 -0.04
N ARG A 127 20.97 10.51 -1.04
CA ARG A 127 21.19 10.23 -2.47
C ARG A 127 21.74 11.42 -3.25
N GLY A 128 21.92 12.58 -2.62
CA GLY A 128 22.33 13.82 -3.29
C GLY A 128 21.24 14.40 -4.21
N LEU A 129 19.98 14.03 -4.00
CA LEU A 129 18.82 14.50 -4.77
C LEU A 129 18.17 15.76 -4.19
N ALA A 130 18.53 16.13 -2.97
CA ALA A 130 18.13 17.38 -2.33
C ALA A 130 19.29 17.93 -1.50
N ASN A 131 19.46 19.25 -1.49
CA ASN A 131 20.36 19.91 -0.56
C ASN A 131 19.67 19.94 0.81
N ILE A 132 20.12 19.11 1.74
CA ILE A 132 19.65 19.15 3.12
C ILE A 132 20.58 20.08 3.90
N GLU A 133 20.12 21.31 4.15
CA GLU A 133 20.55 22.07 5.32
C GLU A 133 19.45 21.88 6.36
N CYS A 134 19.67 20.99 7.33
CA CYS A 134 18.86 20.89 8.55
C CYS A 134 19.65 21.47 9.71
#